data_AF-A0A1B8Y9M3-F1
#
_entry.id   AF-A0A1B8Y9M3-F1
#
_cell.length_a   1.000
_cell.length_b   1.000
_cell.length_c   1.000
_cell.angle_alpha   90.00
_cell.angle_beta   90.00
_cell.angle_gamma   90.00
#
_symmetry.space_group_name_H-M   'P 1'
#
loop_
_entity.id
_entity.type
_entity.pdbx_description
1 polymer ?
#
loop_
_entity_poly.entity_id
_entity_poly.type
_entity_poly.pdbx_seq_one_letter_code
_entity_poly.pdbx_strand_id
1 'polypeptide(L)'
;MRRQTLMGLCRYEAFGWKWVGLIISDDATGYRGRERISKELASRGGCLAFTAVLREIYFNYRHSEEIVQQIRKSSAHVIVLYISTRFAFFFTNIFAIYKIPTKFWITSSFFPRVMIFRQQNIKITLNGSVSLLIQEGEIPGFEKFFYRFSPYNNSDDLTVNTWSWLFGCNFPQRVYVRLQNSKIAKDCTRNETMSAADVSVYGNHNYRVTYRVYTAVYALARALHNLYSAQPP
;
A
#
# COMPACT_ATOMS: atom_id res chain seq x y z
N MET A 1 15.56 -24.18 5.86
CA MET A 1 14.48 -23.75 4.95
C MET A 1 13.13 -23.88 5.69
N ARG A 2 12.76 -22.90 6.52
CA ARG A 2 11.47 -22.90 7.24
C ARG A 2 10.45 -22.12 6.42
N ARG A 3 9.44 -22.80 5.88
CA ARG A 3 8.23 -22.15 5.33
C ARG A 3 7.49 -21.49 6.49
N GLN A 4 7.78 -20.22 6.77
CA GLN A 4 6.91 -19.39 7.58
C GLN A 4 5.68 -19.06 6.74
N THR A 5 4.64 -19.87 6.88
CA THR A 5 3.31 -19.56 6.40
C THR A 5 2.82 -18.36 7.22
N LEU A 6 2.90 -17.15 6.64
CA LEU A 6 2.49 -15.87 7.25
C LEU A 6 1.02 -15.83 7.71
N MET A 7 0.21 -16.85 7.39
CA MET A 7 -1.14 -17.06 7.93
C MET A 7 -1.17 -17.65 9.35
N GLY A 8 -0.03 -18.03 9.93
CA GLY A 8 0.03 -18.61 11.28
C GLY A 8 -0.12 -17.60 12.44
N LEU A 9 0.00 -16.29 12.19
CA LEU A 9 0.05 -15.27 13.26
C LEU A 9 -1.28 -14.58 13.55
N CYS A 10 -2.30 -14.80 12.74
CA CYS A 10 -3.70 -14.53 13.12
C CYS A 10 -4.43 -15.86 13.12
N ARG A 11 -4.46 -16.54 14.27
CA ARG A 11 -5.47 -17.56 14.54
C ARG A 11 -6.85 -16.89 14.43
N TYR A 12 -7.42 -16.83 13.23
CA TYR A 12 -8.83 -16.52 12.97
C TYR A 12 -9.76 -17.47 13.79
N GLU A 13 -9.23 -18.58 14.32
CA GLU A 13 -9.83 -19.42 15.37
C GLU A 13 -10.32 -18.62 16.58
N ALA A 14 -9.65 -17.51 16.93
CA ALA A 14 -10.02 -16.69 18.08
C ALA A 14 -11.39 -16.00 17.93
N PHE A 15 -11.90 -15.87 16.69
CA PHE A 15 -13.11 -15.09 16.41
C PHE A 15 -14.28 -15.89 15.83
N GLY A 16 -14.07 -17.16 15.44
CA GLY A 16 -15.15 -18.07 15.03
C GLY A 16 -15.95 -17.64 13.79
N TRP A 17 -15.42 -16.74 12.95
CA TRP A 17 -16.17 -16.22 11.80
C TRP A 17 -16.35 -17.28 10.70
N LYS A 18 -17.61 -17.62 10.44
CA LYS A 18 -17.97 -18.56 9.36
C LYS A 18 -18.22 -17.88 8.01
N TRP A 19 -18.49 -16.58 7.99
CA TRP A 19 -18.85 -15.84 6.78
C TRP A 19 -18.00 -14.57 6.64
N VAL A 20 -17.23 -14.50 5.57
CA VAL A 20 -16.28 -13.41 5.32
C VAL A 20 -16.53 -12.82 3.93
N GLY A 21 -16.68 -11.49 3.84
CA GLY A 21 -16.64 -10.78 2.57
C GLY A 21 -15.20 -10.60 2.10
N LEU A 22 -14.96 -10.68 0.80
CA LEU A 22 -13.63 -10.46 0.24
C LEU A 22 -13.67 -9.42 -0.88
N ILE A 23 -12.80 -8.43 -0.80
CA ILE A 23 -12.58 -7.43 -1.86
C ILE A 23 -11.14 -7.54 -2.33
N ILE A 24 -10.95 -7.76 -3.64
CA ILE A 24 -9.63 -7.92 -4.26
C ILE A 24 -9.40 -6.93 -5.40
N SER A 25 -8.14 -6.67 -5.75
CA SER A 25 -7.79 -5.94 -6.98
C SER A 25 -7.90 -6.82 -8.21
N ASP A 26 -8.20 -6.19 -9.35
CA ASP A 26 -8.19 -6.82 -10.68
C ASP A 26 -6.75 -6.96 -11.20
N ASP A 27 -5.93 -7.71 -10.47
CA ASP A 27 -4.55 -8.02 -10.82
C ASP A 27 -4.09 -9.35 -10.22
N ALA A 28 -2.87 -9.78 -10.59
CA ALA A 28 -2.29 -11.03 -10.10
C ALA A 28 -2.17 -11.07 -8.57
N THR A 29 -2.03 -9.91 -7.91
CA THR A 29 -1.99 -9.82 -6.44
C THR A 29 -3.34 -10.21 -5.84
N GLY A 30 -4.41 -9.57 -6.32
CA GLY A 30 -5.77 -9.81 -5.85
C GLY A 30 -6.22 -11.25 -6.09
N TYR A 31 -6.00 -11.78 -7.30
CA TYR A 31 -6.39 -13.16 -7.63
C TYR A 31 -5.65 -14.21 -6.82
N ARG A 32 -4.34 -14.05 -6.61
CA ARG A 32 -3.55 -14.92 -5.74
C ARG A 32 -4.00 -14.82 -4.29
N GLY A 33 -4.35 -13.63 -3.84
CA GLY A 33 -4.93 -13.38 -2.52
C GLY A 33 -6.22 -14.16 -2.32
N ARG A 34 -7.16 -14.06 -3.28
CA ARG A 34 -8.44 -14.79 -3.25
C ARG A 34 -8.25 -16.29 -3.13
N GLU A 35 -7.39 -16.88 -3.94
CA GLU A 35 -7.15 -18.32 -3.91
C GLU A 35 -6.65 -18.77 -2.52
N ARG A 36 -5.64 -18.07 -1.98
CA ARG A 36 -5.05 -18.42 -0.68
C ARG A 36 -6.02 -18.20 0.47
N ILE A 37 -6.70 -17.06 0.51
CA ILE A 37 -7.66 -16.72 1.57
C ILE A 37 -8.85 -17.69 1.53
N SER A 38 -9.39 -17.97 0.33
CA SER A 38 -10.51 -18.90 0.19
C SER A 38 -10.14 -20.32 0.63
N LYS A 39 -8.95 -20.79 0.24
CA LYS A 39 -8.46 -22.13 0.63
C LYS A 39 -8.27 -22.24 2.13
N GLU A 40 -7.62 -21.26 2.75
CA GLU A 40 -7.41 -21.24 4.20
C GLU A 40 -8.77 -21.17 4.92
N LEU A 41 -9.64 -20.26 4.54
CA LEU A 41 -10.97 -20.12 5.15
C LEU A 41 -11.79 -21.42 5.07
N ALA A 42 -11.80 -22.07 3.90
CA ALA A 42 -12.50 -23.33 3.69
C ALA A 42 -11.92 -24.48 4.53
N SER A 43 -10.59 -24.56 4.64
CA SER A 43 -9.91 -25.59 5.46
C SER A 43 -10.30 -25.54 6.95
N ARG A 44 -10.95 -24.45 7.35
CA ARG A 44 -11.28 -24.12 8.73
C ARG A 44 -12.80 -23.93 8.94
N GLY A 45 -13.60 -24.40 7.98
CA GLY A 45 -15.06 -24.44 8.06
C GLY A 45 -15.76 -23.09 7.84
N GLY A 46 -15.05 -22.09 7.29
CA GLY A 46 -15.62 -20.82 6.88
C GLY A 46 -15.86 -20.74 5.37
N CYS A 47 -16.69 -19.78 4.95
CA CYS A 47 -17.04 -19.54 3.56
C CYS A 47 -16.94 -18.04 3.21
N LEU A 48 -16.63 -17.77 1.94
CA LEU A 48 -16.75 -16.43 1.40
C LEU A 48 -18.23 -16.11 1.17
N ALA A 49 -18.73 -15.07 1.85
CA ALA A 49 -20.11 -14.61 1.67
C ALA A 49 -20.31 -13.86 0.34
N PHE A 50 -19.27 -13.15 -0.10
CA PHE A 50 -19.19 -12.55 -1.43
C PHE A 50 -17.72 -12.34 -1.78
N THR A 51 -17.45 -12.19 -3.08
CA THR A 51 -16.16 -11.73 -3.59
C THR A 51 -16.40 -10.60 -4.58
N ALA A 52 -15.90 -9.41 -4.26
CA ALA A 52 -15.92 -8.25 -5.13
C ALA A 52 -14.52 -8.00 -5.71
N VAL A 53 -14.48 -7.61 -6.98
CA VAL A 53 -13.24 -7.28 -7.69
C VAL A 53 -13.25 -5.79 -7.97
N LEU A 54 -12.24 -5.08 -7.45
CA LEU A 54 -12.01 -3.67 -7.69
C LEU A 54 -11.26 -3.51 -9.01
N ARG A 55 -11.84 -2.77 -9.96
CA ARG A 55 -11.26 -2.52 -11.28
C ARG A 55 -10.77 -1.08 -11.42
N GLU A 56 -9.73 -0.85 -12.21
CA GLU A 56 -9.22 0.49 -12.54
C GLU A 56 -10.06 1.16 -13.63
N ILE A 57 -11.35 1.37 -13.34
CA ILE A 57 -12.25 2.01 -14.30
C ILE A 57 -12.57 3.40 -13.77
N TYR A 58 -12.01 4.41 -14.43
CA TYR A 58 -12.31 5.81 -14.13
C TYR A 58 -13.83 6.07 -14.31
N PHE A 59 -14.44 6.70 -13.31
CA PHE A 59 -15.82 7.19 -13.35
C PHE A 59 -16.91 6.14 -13.64
N ASN A 60 -16.67 4.86 -13.30
CA ASN A 60 -17.71 3.83 -13.40
C ASN A 60 -18.55 3.73 -12.12
N TYR A 61 -19.57 4.58 -12.03
CA TYR A 61 -20.52 4.58 -10.92
C TYR A 61 -21.24 3.24 -10.78
N ARG A 62 -21.64 2.61 -11.89
CA ARG A 62 -22.34 1.31 -11.87
C ARG A 62 -21.50 0.22 -11.21
N HIS A 63 -20.23 0.11 -11.57
CA HIS A 63 -19.33 -0.87 -10.97
C HIS A 63 -19.12 -0.61 -9.47
N SER A 64 -19.00 0.66 -9.10
CA SER A 64 -18.88 1.07 -7.69
C SER A 64 -20.13 0.70 -6.89
N GLU A 65 -21.32 0.94 -7.45
CA GLU A 65 -22.59 0.54 -6.85
C GLU A 65 -22.74 -0.97 -6.71
N GLU A 66 -22.32 -1.76 -7.70
CA GLU A 66 -22.35 -3.21 -7.64
C GLU A 66 -21.57 -3.74 -6.42
N ILE A 67 -20.36 -3.20 -6.17
CA ILE A 67 -19.55 -3.56 -4.99
C ILE A 67 -20.27 -3.15 -3.70
N VAL A 68 -20.78 -1.92 -3.64
CA VAL A 68 -21.49 -1.40 -2.45
C VAL A 68 -22.75 -2.23 -2.15
N GLN A 69 -23.48 -2.64 -3.19
CA GLN A 69 -24.68 -3.46 -3.04
C GLN A 69 -24.35 -4.87 -2.55
N GLN A 70 -23.25 -5.48 -3.01
CA GLN A 70 -22.79 -6.76 -2.45
C GLN A 70 -22.49 -6.63 -0.95
N ILE A 71 -21.84 -5.55 -0.52
CA ILE A 71 -21.56 -5.29 0.90
C ILE A 71 -22.84 -5.10 1.71
N ARG A 72 -23.81 -4.34 1.18
CA ARG A 72 -25.08 -4.05 1.86
C ARG A 72 -25.99 -5.27 1.99
N LYS A 73 -26.04 -6.12 0.96
CA LYS A 73 -26.85 -7.35 0.97
C LYS A 73 -26.24 -8.45 1.84
N SER A 74 -24.94 -8.40 2.09
CA SER A 74 -24.24 -9.42 2.87
C SER A 74 -24.44 -9.25 4.38
N SER A 75 -24.82 -10.34 5.04
CA SER A 75 -24.86 -10.48 6.51
C SER A 75 -23.49 -10.70 7.13
N ALA A 76 -22.42 -10.89 6.32
CA ALA A 76 -21.07 -11.03 6.83
C ALA A 76 -20.65 -9.76 7.58
N HIS A 77 -20.16 -9.92 8.80
CA HIS A 77 -19.69 -8.80 9.63
C HIS A 77 -18.25 -8.43 9.29
N VAL A 78 -17.47 -9.37 8.76
CA VAL A 78 -16.06 -9.19 8.44
C VAL A 78 -15.84 -9.07 6.94
N ILE A 79 -15.04 -8.09 6.55
CA ILE A 79 -14.59 -7.89 5.17
C ILE A 79 -13.07 -7.86 5.14
N VAL A 80 -12.49 -8.77 4.36
CA VAL A 80 -11.07 -8.76 4.03
C VAL A 80 -10.87 -7.92 2.77
N LEU A 81 -10.04 -6.89 2.88
CA LEU A 81 -9.60 -6.05 1.78
C LEU A 81 -8.16 -6.43 1.41
N TYR A 82 -7.99 -7.06 0.26
CA TYR A 82 -6.70 -7.52 -0.24
C TYR A 82 -6.47 -7.04 -1.67
N ILE A 83 -5.99 -5.81 -1.79
CA ILE A 83 -5.75 -5.13 -3.07
C ILE A 83 -4.26 -4.81 -3.23
N SER A 84 -3.79 -4.48 -4.42
CA SER A 84 -2.48 -3.86 -4.59
C SER A 84 -2.52 -2.34 -4.38
N THR A 85 -1.37 -1.72 -4.15
CA THR A 85 -1.25 -0.27 -3.88
C THR A 85 -1.80 0.59 -5.02
N ARG A 86 -1.74 0.11 -6.26
CA ARG A 86 -2.25 0.79 -7.45
C ARG A 86 -3.77 1.03 -7.40
N PHE A 87 -4.50 0.11 -6.77
CA PHE A 87 -5.95 0.14 -6.64
C PHE A 87 -6.45 0.97 -5.45
N ALA A 88 -5.53 1.48 -4.63
CA ALA A 88 -5.88 2.11 -3.38
C ALA A 88 -6.64 3.44 -3.59
N PHE A 89 -6.30 4.19 -4.64
CA PHE A 89 -7.04 5.38 -5.06
C PHE A 89 -8.49 5.06 -5.47
N PHE A 90 -8.70 4.00 -6.25
CA PHE A 90 -10.04 3.59 -6.67
C PHE A 90 -10.89 3.18 -5.49
N PHE A 91 -10.30 2.42 -4.55
CA PHE A 91 -10.98 2.08 -3.30
C PHE A 91 -11.38 3.36 -2.56
N THR A 92 -10.45 4.29 -2.32
CA THR A 92 -10.75 5.50 -1.56
C THR A 92 -11.89 6.29 -2.20
N ASN A 93 -11.95 6.42 -3.52
CA ASN A 93 -13.03 7.15 -4.20
C ASN A 93 -14.41 6.50 -4.03
N ILE A 94 -14.50 5.17 -4.14
CA ILE A 94 -15.79 4.45 -3.93
C ILE A 94 -16.31 4.72 -2.52
N PHE A 95 -15.45 4.51 -1.52
CA PHE A 95 -15.82 4.61 -0.11
C PHE A 95 -15.87 6.07 0.42
N ALA A 96 -15.42 7.03 -0.39
CA ALA A 96 -15.66 8.46 -0.19
C ALA A 96 -17.12 8.84 -0.44
N ILE A 97 -17.68 8.30 -1.52
CA ILE A 97 -18.98 8.70 -2.06
C ILE A 97 -20.09 7.92 -1.37
N TYR A 98 -19.90 6.61 -1.20
CA TYR A 98 -20.94 5.74 -0.67
C TYR A 98 -20.78 5.50 0.84
N LYS A 99 -21.86 5.74 1.60
CA LYS A 99 -21.94 5.34 3.00
C LYS A 99 -22.16 3.83 3.09
N ILE A 100 -21.22 3.14 3.73
CA ILE A 100 -21.25 1.68 3.95
C ILE A 100 -21.77 1.38 5.37
N PRO A 101 -22.52 0.29 5.57
CA PRO A 101 -22.82 -0.20 6.91
C PRO A 101 -21.53 -0.47 7.70
N THR A 102 -21.62 -0.39 9.03
CA THR A 102 -20.49 -0.74 9.91
C THR A 102 -20.11 -2.21 9.70
N LYS A 103 -18.85 -2.44 9.34
CA LYS A 103 -18.26 -3.75 9.13
C LYS A 103 -16.89 -3.79 9.81
N PHE A 104 -16.45 -4.97 10.20
CA PHE A 104 -15.11 -5.19 10.71
C PHE A 104 -14.16 -5.43 9.55
N TRP A 105 -13.21 -4.53 9.33
CA TRP A 105 -12.32 -4.58 8.19
C TRP A 105 -10.97 -5.19 8.56
N ILE A 106 -10.51 -6.11 7.71
CA ILE A 106 -9.15 -6.66 7.76
C ILE A 106 -8.44 -6.21 6.49
N THR A 107 -7.33 -5.48 6.63
CA THR A 107 -6.62 -4.91 5.49
C THR A 107 -5.16 -5.35 5.41
N SER A 108 -4.58 -5.26 4.22
CA SER A 108 -3.16 -5.49 3.97
C SER A 108 -2.27 -4.34 4.46
N SER A 109 -0.99 -4.65 4.71
CA SER A 109 -0.01 -3.78 5.38
C SER A 109 0.16 -2.35 4.88
N PHE A 110 -0.16 -2.08 3.62
CA PHE A 110 0.01 -0.75 3.03
C PHE A 110 -1.20 0.15 3.23
N PHE A 111 -2.36 -0.40 3.58
CA PHE A 111 -3.62 0.31 3.59
C PHE A 111 -3.68 1.48 4.60
N PRO A 112 -3.10 1.38 5.82
CA PRO A 112 -3.03 2.51 6.75
C PRO A 112 -2.30 3.75 6.19
N ARG A 113 -1.39 3.57 5.23
CA ARG A 113 -0.67 4.69 4.58
C ARG A 113 -1.48 5.33 3.45
N VAL A 114 -2.43 4.60 2.88
CA VAL A 114 -3.36 5.11 1.84
C VAL A 114 -4.46 5.99 2.46
N MET A 115 -4.76 5.82 3.75
CA MET A 115 -5.73 6.64 4.52
C MET A 115 -5.41 8.14 4.59
N ILE A 116 -4.33 8.60 3.96
CA ILE A 116 -3.91 10.00 3.91
C ILE A 116 -4.83 10.85 3.03
N PHE A 117 -5.62 10.22 2.16
CA PHE A 117 -6.83 10.88 1.64
C PHE A 117 -7.81 11.05 2.81
N ARG A 118 -7.70 12.16 3.54
CA ARG A 118 -8.43 12.52 4.78
C ARG A 118 -9.94 12.74 4.54
N GLN A 119 -10.60 11.84 3.83
CA GLN A 119 -12.04 11.89 3.60
C GLN A 119 -12.78 11.31 4.81
N GLN A 120 -13.75 12.06 5.33
CA GLN A 120 -14.48 11.71 6.55
C GLN A 120 -15.15 10.33 6.47
N ASN A 121 -15.76 10.01 5.32
CA ASN A 121 -16.47 8.74 5.14
C ASN A 121 -15.55 7.51 5.20
N ILE A 122 -14.31 7.62 4.71
CA ILE A 122 -13.33 6.52 4.78
C ILE A 122 -12.91 6.28 6.23
N LYS A 123 -12.63 7.35 6.97
CA LYS A 123 -12.27 7.25 8.40
C LYS A 123 -13.36 6.57 9.21
N ILE A 124 -14.63 6.90 8.94
CA ILE A 124 -15.79 6.27 9.59
C ILE A 124 -15.89 4.80 9.18
N THR A 125 -15.80 4.52 7.87
CA THR A 125 -15.98 3.15 7.33
C THR A 125 -14.94 2.17 7.88
N LEU A 126 -13.69 2.62 8.02
CA LEU A 126 -12.57 1.79 8.45
C LEU A 126 -12.21 1.96 9.93
N ASN A 127 -13.07 2.63 10.69
CA ASN A 127 -12.91 2.74 12.14
C ASN A 127 -12.91 1.34 12.78
N GLY A 128 -11.97 1.08 13.69
CA GLY A 128 -11.81 -0.24 14.32
C GLY A 128 -11.26 -1.33 13.40
N SER A 129 -10.69 -0.99 12.24
CA SER A 129 -10.08 -1.97 11.33
C SER A 129 -8.78 -2.57 11.87
N VAL A 130 -8.52 -3.82 11.51
CA VAL A 130 -7.26 -4.51 11.77
C VAL A 130 -6.44 -4.57 10.49
N SER A 131 -5.16 -4.21 10.58
CA SER A 131 -4.25 -4.24 9.44
C SER A 131 -3.09 -5.20 9.71
N LEU A 132 -2.83 -6.10 8.77
CA LEU A 132 -1.71 -7.02 8.84
C LEU A 132 -0.44 -6.30 8.40
N LEU A 133 0.31 -5.75 9.34
CA LEU A 133 1.54 -5.01 9.02
C LEU A 133 2.72 -5.97 8.78
N ILE A 134 3.51 -5.68 7.75
CA ILE A 134 4.79 -6.38 7.52
C ILE A 134 5.74 -5.98 8.65
N GLN A 135 6.56 -6.91 9.14
CA GLN A 135 7.60 -6.64 10.14
C GLN A 135 8.42 -5.40 9.78
N GLU A 136 8.61 -4.57 10.80
CA GLU A 136 9.48 -3.39 10.76
C GLU A 136 10.93 -3.80 10.98
N GLY A 137 11.85 -3.03 10.40
CA GLY A 137 13.26 -3.21 10.68
C GLY A 137 14.04 -1.93 10.53
N GLU A 138 15.16 -1.89 11.24
CA GLU A 138 16.07 -0.75 11.26
C GLU A 138 17.04 -0.84 10.09
N ILE A 139 17.33 0.31 9.50
CA ILE A 139 18.38 0.45 8.48
C ILE A 139 19.35 1.53 8.98
N PRO A 140 20.44 1.14 9.66
CA PRO A 140 21.38 2.09 10.24
C PRO A 140 21.89 3.09 9.20
N GLY A 141 21.83 4.39 9.52
CA GLY A 141 22.28 5.47 8.65
C GLY A 141 21.34 5.82 7.48
N PHE A 142 20.26 5.07 7.25
CA PHE A 142 19.33 5.33 6.15
C PHE A 142 18.60 6.66 6.29
N GLU A 143 18.23 7.04 7.51
CA GLU A 143 17.61 8.33 7.77
C GLU A 143 18.52 9.50 7.33
N LYS A 144 19.79 9.46 7.76
CA LYS A 144 20.79 10.47 7.38
C LYS A 144 21.03 10.49 5.87
N PHE A 145 21.00 9.33 5.21
CA PHE A 145 21.05 9.22 3.75
C PHE A 145 19.82 9.86 3.09
N PHE A 146 18.62 9.55 3.58
CA PHE A 146 17.35 10.04 3.07
C PHE A 146 17.26 11.57 3.13
N TYR A 147 17.65 12.19 4.25
CA TYR A 147 17.62 13.66 4.38
C TYR A 147 18.72 14.40 3.61
N ARG A 148 19.73 13.68 3.11
CA ARG A 148 20.74 14.23 2.19
C ARG A 148 20.33 14.16 0.72
N PHE A 149 19.18 13.55 0.43
CA PHE A 149 18.63 13.49 -0.92
C PHE A 149 18.50 14.90 -1.51
N SER A 150 19.01 15.10 -2.72
CA SER A 150 18.98 16.37 -3.42
C SER A 150 19.21 16.17 -4.92
N PRO A 151 18.42 16.84 -5.79
CA PRO A 151 18.57 16.77 -7.25
C PRO A 151 19.83 17.46 -7.77
N TYR A 152 20.53 18.22 -6.92
CA TYR A 152 21.78 18.90 -7.28
C TYR A 152 22.99 18.00 -7.16
N ASN A 153 22.89 16.92 -6.37
CA ASN A 153 23.95 15.92 -6.24
C ASN A 153 23.77 14.77 -7.24
N ASN A 154 22.53 14.39 -7.52
CA ASN A 154 22.16 13.36 -8.49
C ASN A 154 21.06 13.91 -9.40
N SER A 155 21.35 14.10 -10.69
CA SER A 155 20.46 14.76 -11.64
C SER A 155 19.73 13.78 -12.58
N ASP A 156 19.50 12.55 -12.12
CA ASP A 156 18.67 11.60 -12.84
C ASP A 156 17.19 12.03 -12.81
N ASP A 157 16.43 11.58 -13.82
CA ASP A 157 15.04 12.01 -13.99
C ASP A 157 14.13 11.58 -12.82
N LEU A 158 14.41 10.46 -12.16
CA LEU A 158 13.63 10.02 -11.00
C LEU A 158 13.85 10.97 -9.82
N THR A 159 15.09 11.37 -9.55
CA THR A 159 15.43 12.31 -8.48
C THR A 159 14.79 13.68 -8.73
N VAL A 160 14.89 14.20 -9.95
CA VAL A 160 14.29 15.49 -10.34
C VAL A 160 12.76 15.46 -10.19
N ASN A 161 12.11 14.44 -10.73
CA ASN A 161 10.65 14.30 -10.67
C ASN A 161 10.15 14.14 -9.22
N THR A 162 10.88 13.37 -8.41
CA THR A 162 10.56 13.18 -6.99
C THR A 162 10.65 14.50 -6.23
N TRP A 163 11.70 15.29 -6.48
CA TRP A 163 11.86 16.60 -5.84
C TRP A 163 10.74 17.57 -6.22
N SER A 164 10.42 17.65 -7.52
CA SER A 164 9.31 18.46 -8.01
C SER A 164 7.98 18.07 -7.38
N TRP A 165 7.72 16.77 -7.22
CA TRP A 165 6.50 16.28 -6.58
C TRP A 165 6.44 16.60 -5.08
N LEU A 166 7.54 16.42 -4.34
CA LEU A 166 7.60 16.67 -2.91
C LEU A 166 7.39 18.15 -2.54
N PHE A 167 7.95 19.06 -3.34
CA PHE A 167 7.92 20.49 -3.06
C PHE A 167 6.92 21.28 -3.91
N GLY A 168 6.21 20.62 -4.83
CA GLY A 168 5.27 21.28 -5.74
C GLY A 168 5.93 22.36 -6.61
N CYS A 169 7.18 22.14 -7.02
CA CYS A 169 8.01 23.08 -7.77
C CYS A 169 8.47 22.50 -9.12
N ASN A 170 8.85 23.36 -10.05
CA ASN A 170 9.32 22.95 -11.38
C ASN A 170 10.81 23.25 -11.59
N PHE A 171 11.47 22.39 -12.34
CA PHE A 171 12.81 22.66 -12.86
C PHE A 171 12.70 23.33 -14.24
N PRO A 172 13.18 24.57 -14.41
CA PRO A 172 12.97 25.36 -15.63
C PRO A 172 13.58 24.75 -16.90
N GLN A 173 14.54 23.82 -16.77
CA GLN A 173 15.24 23.18 -17.89
C GLN A 173 14.78 21.74 -18.21
N ARG A 174 13.85 21.16 -17.43
CA ARG A 174 13.35 19.79 -17.65
C ARG A 174 11.82 19.79 -17.65
N VAL A 175 11.25 20.01 -18.82
CA VAL A 175 9.80 20.02 -19.04
C VAL A 175 9.31 18.58 -19.07
N TYR A 176 8.77 18.06 -17.97
CA TYR A 176 8.14 16.74 -18.01
C TYR A 176 6.68 16.69 -17.55
N VAL A 177 6.21 17.51 -16.61
CA VAL A 177 4.76 17.58 -16.31
C VAL A 177 4.35 18.95 -15.81
N ARG A 178 3.72 19.77 -16.67
CA ARG A 178 2.86 20.87 -16.19
C ARG A 178 1.58 20.23 -15.65
N LEU A 179 1.54 19.86 -14.37
CA LEU A 179 0.27 19.57 -13.70
C LEU A 179 -0.51 20.89 -13.63
N GLN A 180 -1.47 21.05 -14.54
CA GLN A 180 -2.38 22.18 -14.55
C GLN A 180 -3.28 22.14 -13.31
N ASN A 181 -3.27 23.24 -12.54
CA ASN A 181 -4.46 23.91 -12.03
C ASN A 181 -4.06 25.29 -11.47
N SER A 182 -4.32 26.33 -12.26
CA SER A 182 -4.54 27.75 -11.89
C SER A 182 -3.59 28.51 -10.94
N LYS A 183 -2.44 27.95 -10.52
CA LYS A 183 -1.32 28.70 -9.94
C LYS A 183 -0.07 28.39 -10.74
N ILE A 184 0.67 29.42 -11.15
CA ILE A 184 2.00 29.26 -11.77
C ILE A 184 2.83 28.41 -10.80
N ALA A 185 3.15 27.17 -11.20
CA ALA A 185 4.00 26.31 -10.40
C ALA A 185 5.36 27.01 -10.25
N LYS A 186 5.74 27.27 -9.00
CA LYS A 186 6.96 28.02 -8.66
C LYS A 186 8.19 27.24 -9.11
N ASP A 187 9.20 27.93 -9.60
CA ASP A 187 10.48 27.29 -9.88
C ASP A 187 11.14 26.80 -8.58
N CYS A 188 11.81 25.65 -8.64
CA CYS A 188 12.59 25.14 -7.51
C CYS A 188 13.78 26.08 -7.24
N THR A 189 13.89 26.57 -6.01
CA THR A 189 14.78 27.67 -5.60
C THR A 189 16.09 27.22 -4.96
N ARG A 190 16.37 25.91 -4.95
CA ARG A 190 17.48 25.23 -4.26
C ARG A 190 17.48 25.34 -2.73
N ASN A 191 16.64 26.21 -2.18
CA ASN A 191 16.49 26.43 -0.74
C ASN A 191 15.56 25.38 -0.09
N GLU A 192 14.94 24.51 -0.89
CA GLU A 192 14.14 23.40 -0.39
C GLU A 192 15.02 22.37 0.34
N THR A 193 14.55 21.82 1.46
CA THR A 193 15.27 20.80 2.22
C THR A 193 14.34 19.64 2.54
N MET A 194 14.88 18.41 2.55
CA MET A 194 14.10 17.22 2.87
C MET A 194 13.49 17.26 4.28
N SER A 195 14.08 18.00 5.22
CA SER A 195 13.53 18.22 6.55
C SER A 195 12.20 18.97 6.53
N ALA A 196 11.95 19.78 5.49
CA ALA A 196 10.70 20.51 5.30
C ALA A 196 9.69 19.76 4.41
N ALA A 197 10.07 18.61 3.82
CA ALA A 197 9.18 17.84 2.97
C ALA A 197 8.14 17.07 3.80
N ASP A 198 6.88 17.06 3.34
CA ASP A 198 5.86 16.20 3.93
C ASP A 198 6.06 14.75 3.47
N VAL A 199 6.90 14.04 4.22
CA VAL A 199 7.19 12.61 4.01
C VAL A 199 6.40 11.72 4.97
N SER A 200 5.40 12.27 5.69
CA SER A 200 4.58 11.52 6.64
C SER A 200 3.89 10.31 5.99
N VAL A 201 3.62 10.39 4.68
CA VAL A 201 3.11 9.31 3.82
C VAL A 201 4.01 8.08 3.81
N TYR A 202 5.32 8.28 3.90
CA TYR A 202 6.32 7.22 3.88
C TYR A 202 6.65 6.70 5.29
N GLY A 203 6.04 7.29 6.31
CA GLY A 203 6.11 6.90 7.72
C GLY A 203 7.19 7.65 8.51
N ASN A 204 6.95 7.80 9.82
CA ASN A 204 7.90 8.36 10.78
C ASN A 204 8.98 7.32 11.11
N HIS A 205 9.93 7.07 10.20
CA HIS A 205 11.07 6.15 10.41
C HIS A 205 10.73 4.66 10.62
N ASN A 206 9.44 4.29 10.62
CA ASN A 206 8.98 2.91 10.71
C ASN A 206 9.10 2.20 9.33
N TYR A 207 10.32 1.80 8.98
CA TYR A 207 10.64 1.19 7.69
C TYR A 207 10.15 -0.27 7.62
N ARG A 208 9.16 -0.53 6.76
CA ARG A 208 8.61 -1.89 6.54
C ARG A 208 8.89 -2.37 5.12
N VAL A 209 8.30 -1.71 4.12
CA VAL A 209 8.57 -2.00 2.71
C VAL A 209 10.03 -1.68 2.37
N THR A 210 10.53 -0.52 2.82
CA THR A 210 11.94 -0.13 2.65
C THR A 210 12.90 -1.16 3.25
N TYR A 211 12.59 -1.70 4.43
CA TYR A 211 13.41 -2.74 5.06
C TYR A 211 13.39 -4.06 4.27
N ARG A 212 12.26 -4.42 3.65
CA ARG A 212 12.19 -5.58 2.75
C ARG A 212 13.05 -5.40 1.50
N VAL A 213 13.11 -4.20 0.94
CA VAL A 213 14.01 -3.90 -0.18
C VAL A 213 15.47 -3.99 0.27
N TYR A 214 15.81 -3.36 1.39
CA TYR A 214 17.16 -3.42 1.98
C TYR A 214 17.63 -4.87 2.19
N THR A 215 16.81 -5.70 2.85
CA THR A 215 17.14 -7.11 3.10
C THR A 215 17.25 -7.95 1.83
N ALA A 216 16.46 -7.65 0.78
CA ALA A 216 16.57 -8.34 -0.51
C ALA A 216 17.89 -8.02 -1.22
N VAL A 217 18.28 -6.74 -1.27
CA VAL A 217 19.57 -6.30 -1.84
C VAL A 217 20.73 -6.89 -1.04
N TYR A 218 20.64 -6.86 0.29
CA TYR A 218 21.66 -7.43 1.17
C TYR A 218 21.81 -8.96 0.98
N ALA A 219 20.70 -9.68 0.80
CA ALA A 219 20.73 -11.11 0.51
C ALA A 219 21.41 -11.41 -0.82
N LEU A 220 21.15 -10.62 -1.86
CA LEU A 220 21.82 -10.75 -3.15
C LEU A 220 23.32 -10.46 -3.04
N ALA A 221 23.70 -9.37 -2.38
CA ALA A 221 25.10 -9.01 -2.14
C ALA A 221 25.85 -10.12 -1.39
N ARG A 222 25.21 -10.70 -0.36
CA ARG A 222 25.79 -11.83 0.40
C ARG A 222 25.94 -13.09 -0.45
N ALA A 223 24.96 -13.39 -1.30
CA ALA A 223 25.07 -14.53 -2.22
C ALA A 223 26.25 -14.35 -3.19
N LEU A 224 26.41 -13.17 -3.78
CA LEU A 224 27.53 -12.85 -4.67
C LEU A 224 28.88 -12.89 -3.94
N HIS A 225 28.94 -12.32 -2.73
CA HIS A 225 30.16 -12.36 -1.92
C HIS A 225 30.58 -13.79 -1.58
N ASN A 226 29.63 -14.67 -1.23
CA ASN A 226 29.90 -16.08 -0.97
C ASN A 226 30.40 -16.81 -2.23
N LEU A 227 29.83 -16.53 -3.41
CA LEU A 227 30.29 -17.10 -4.67
C LEU A 227 31.72 -16.65 -5.01
N TYR A 228 32.04 -15.39 -4.77
CA TYR A 228 33.38 -14.86 -5.03
C TYR A 228 34.43 -15.35 -4.01
N SER A 229 34.01 -15.56 -2.77
CA SER A 229 34.89 -16.02 -1.68
C SER A 229 35.01 -17.54 -1.61
N ALA A 230 34.24 -18.28 -2.41
CA ALA A 230 34.38 -19.71 -2.53
C ALA A 230 35.70 -20.03 -3.24
N GLN A 231 36.66 -20.61 -2.52
CA GLN A 231 37.84 -21.18 -3.15
C GLN A 231 37.44 -22.44 -3.94
N PRO A 232 38.09 -22.71 -5.10
CA PRO A 232 37.94 -23.99 -5.76
C PRO A 232 38.40 -25.13 -4.83
N PRO A 233 37.78 -26.32 -4.96
CA PRO A 233 38.13 -27.49 -4.16
C PRO A 233 39.56 -27.97 -4.37
#